data_AF-A0A235F001-F1
#
_entry.id   AF-A0A235F001-F1
#
_cell.length_a   1.000
_cell.length_b   1.000
_cell.length_c   1.000
_cell.angle_alpha   90.00
_cell.angle_beta   90.00
_cell.angle_gamma   90.00
#
_symmetry.space_group_name_H-M   'P 1'
#
loop_
_entity.id
_entity.type
_entity.pdbx_description
1 polymer ?
#
loop_
_entity_poly.entity_id
_entity_poly.type
_entity_poly.pdbx_seq_one_letter_code
_entity_poly.pdbx_strand_id
1 'polypeptide(L)'
;MTVFTKTPKGQEEITHRTGIVGQRARRLLILIDGHRGADELAAMSADDDIATTLSQLEEAGLIEAVANAAPVAVVPAAAAAPAQVAVEDGQAPKTGDLQLARDFMMNTLRTFHGPYAKLGLMKRIQSASDRDGLMALYEEWLASITETRIGRKRAEELTGRLMAVI
;
A
#
# COMPACT_ATOMS: atom_id res chain seq x y z
N MET A 1 -3.74 -21.54 -14.50
CA MET A 1 -3.83 -21.54 -13.02
C MET A 1 -4.22 -20.13 -12.61
N THR A 2 -5.39 -19.94 -12.02
CA THR A 2 -5.89 -18.60 -11.62
C THR A 2 -5.34 -18.28 -10.24
N VAL A 3 -4.64 -17.16 -10.11
CA VAL A 3 -4.13 -16.67 -8.83
C VAL A 3 -4.97 -15.50 -8.37
N PHE A 4 -5.16 -15.37 -7.07
CA PHE A 4 -5.93 -14.28 -6.48
C PHE A 4 -4.97 -13.26 -5.89
N THR A 5 -5.21 -11.98 -6.18
CA THR A 5 -4.43 -10.87 -5.59
C THR A 5 -5.33 -9.95 -4.78
N LYS A 6 -4.75 -9.31 -3.76
CA LYS A 6 -5.44 -8.36 -2.86
C LYS A 6 -5.62 -7.02 -3.59
N THR A 7 -6.83 -6.49 -3.64
CA THR A 7 -7.05 -5.13 -4.12
C THR A 7 -6.65 -4.11 -3.05
N PRO A 8 -6.50 -2.81 -3.39
CA PRO A 8 -6.30 -1.75 -2.41
C PRO A 8 -7.38 -1.75 -1.31
N LYS A 9 -8.65 -1.97 -1.69
CA LYS A 9 -9.76 -2.13 -0.75
C LYS A 9 -9.57 -3.34 0.18
N GLY A 10 -9.07 -4.45 -0.35
CA GLY A 10 -8.73 -5.62 0.47
C GLY A 10 -7.69 -5.30 1.54
N GLN A 11 -6.64 -4.57 1.17
CA GLN A 11 -5.62 -4.14 2.13
C GLN A 11 -6.16 -3.15 3.17
N GLU A 12 -7.05 -2.24 2.79
CA GLU A 12 -7.72 -1.32 3.71
C GLU A 12 -8.61 -2.07 4.70
N GLU A 13 -9.33 -3.11 4.26
CA GLU A 13 -10.14 -3.94 5.17
C GLU A 13 -9.29 -4.69 6.21
N ILE A 14 -8.10 -5.18 5.81
CA ILE A 14 -7.14 -5.75 6.77
C ILE A 14 -6.65 -4.69 7.75
N THR A 15 -6.29 -3.51 7.25
CA THR A 15 -5.64 -2.47 8.04
C THR A 15 -6.60 -1.77 8.99
N HIS A 16 -7.75 -1.34 8.47
CA HIS A 16 -8.73 -0.52 9.18
C HIS A 16 -9.87 -1.30 9.80
N ARG A 17 -10.02 -2.60 9.46
CA ARG A 17 -11.13 -3.44 9.96
C ARG A 17 -12.46 -2.74 9.73
N THR A 18 -12.72 -2.38 8.48
CA THR A 18 -13.92 -1.68 8.02
C THR A 18 -15.19 -2.51 8.22
N GLY A 19 -15.06 -3.83 8.42
CA GLY A 19 -16.18 -4.70 8.78
C GLY A 19 -17.05 -5.10 7.59
N ILE A 20 -16.55 -4.90 6.36
CA ILE A 20 -17.20 -5.27 5.10
C ILE A 20 -17.29 -6.80 5.00
N VAL A 21 -16.32 -7.52 5.59
CA VAL A 21 -16.30 -8.99 5.60
C VAL A 21 -16.02 -9.59 6.97
N GLY A 22 -16.55 -10.80 7.18
CA GLY A 22 -16.41 -11.54 8.43
C GLY A 22 -14.99 -12.02 8.73
N GLN A 23 -14.77 -12.49 9.96
CA GLN A 23 -13.45 -12.89 10.44
C GLN A 23 -12.80 -14.04 9.66
N ARG A 24 -13.61 -14.93 9.04
CA ARG A 24 -13.15 -15.99 8.14
C ARG A 24 -12.59 -15.43 6.83
N ALA A 25 -13.40 -14.65 6.12
CA ALA A 25 -13.01 -13.99 4.88
C ALA A 25 -11.77 -13.10 5.04
N ARG A 26 -11.64 -12.37 6.16
CA ARG A 26 -10.44 -11.61 6.47
C ARG A 26 -9.20 -12.48 6.65
N ARG A 27 -9.32 -13.63 7.30
CA ARG A 27 -8.22 -14.59 7.47
C ARG A 27 -7.71 -15.08 6.13
N LEU A 28 -8.63 -15.42 5.22
CA LEU A 28 -8.32 -15.80 3.86
C LEU A 28 -7.65 -14.64 3.10
N LEU A 29 -8.17 -13.42 3.23
CA LEU A 29 -7.60 -12.22 2.61
C LEU A 29 -6.14 -11.98 3.01
N ILE A 30 -5.78 -12.26 4.27
CA ILE A 30 -4.39 -12.14 4.76
C ILE A 30 -3.48 -13.16 4.08
N LEU A 31 -3.98 -14.38 3.79
CA LEU A 31 -3.24 -15.46 3.15
C LEU A 31 -3.04 -15.26 1.63
N ILE A 32 -3.99 -14.58 0.98
CA ILE A 32 -3.93 -14.23 -0.45
C ILE A 32 -2.79 -13.26 -0.66
N ASP A 33 -1.72 -13.68 -1.34
CA ASP A 33 -0.51 -12.86 -1.54
C ASP A 33 -0.20 -12.61 -3.03
N GLY A 34 -1.13 -12.93 -3.93
CA GLY A 34 -0.91 -12.80 -5.38
C GLY A 34 -0.09 -13.93 -6.01
N HIS A 35 0.55 -14.78 -5.20
CA HIS A 35 1.42 -15.87 -5.66
C HIS A 35 0.78 -17.27 -5.60
N ARG A 36 -0.35 -17.43 -4.90
CA ARG A 36 -0.97 -18.73 -4.61
C ARG A 36 -2.30 -18.89 -5.34
N GLY A 37 -2.56 -20.10 -5.82
CA GLY A 37 -3.86 -20.47 -6.41
C GLY A 37 -4.91 -20.85 -5.35
N ALA A 38 -6.17 -21.01 -5.77
CA ALA A 38 -7.28 -21.40 -4.88
C ALA A 38 -6.99 -22.71 -4.10
N ASP A 39 -6.46 -23.74 -4.77
CA ASP A 39 -6.12 -25.03 -4.15
C ASP A 39 -5.10 -24.91 -3.01
N GLU A 40 -4.05 -24.11 -3.19
CA GLU A 40 -3.05 -23.88 -2.15
C GLU A 40 -3.62 -23.08 -0.98
N LEU A 41 -4.47 -22.08 -1.26
CA LEU A 41 -5.15 -21.32 -0.23
C LEU A 41 -6.13 -22.19 0.57
N ALA A 42 -6.76 -23.17 -0.07
CA ALA A 42 -7.68 -24.13 0.55
C ALA A 42 -6.94 -25.01 1.57
N ALA A 43 -5.80 -25.57 1.14
CA ALA A 43 -4.96 -26.40 1.98
C ALA A 43 -4.43 -25.66 3.23
N MET A 44 -4.18 -24.35 3.12
CA MET A 44 -3.65 -23.53 4.22
C MET A 44 -4.72 -22.95 5.15
N SER A 45 -5.92 -22.67 4.63
CA SER A 45 -6.98 -22.02 5.42
C SER A 45 -7.77 -23.03 6.27
N ALA A 46 -7.71 -24.32 5.94
CA ALA A 46 -8.51 -25.38 6.54
C ALA A 46 -10.01 -25.03 6.57
N ASP A 47 -10.47 -24.36 5.50
CA ASP A 47 -11.85 -23.91 5.31
C ASP A 47 -12.46 -24.79 4.21
N ASP A 48 -13.46 -25.61 4.54
CA ASP A 48 -14.15 -26.50 3.59
C ASP A 48 -14.89 -25.72 2.49
N ASP A 49 -15.23 -24.45 2.75
CA ASP A 49 -16.06 -23.61 1.87
C ASP A 49 -15.31 -22.37 1.34
N ILE A 50 -14.04 -22.57 1.00
CA ILE A 50 -13.17 -21.50 0.49
C ILE A 50 -13.68 -20.86 -0.80
N ALA A 51 -14.34 -21.65 -1.67
CA ALA A 51 -14.87 -21.17 -2.94
C ALA A 51 -15.92 -20.06 -2.72
N THR A 52 -16.86 -20.27 -1.81
CA THR A 52 -17.85 -19.26 -1.43
C THR A 52 -17.20 -18.04 -0.79
N THR A 53 -16.16 -18.24 0.03
CA THR A 53 -15.43 -17.15 0.66
C THR A 53 -14.67 -16.31 -0.37
N LEU A 54 -14.05 -16.93 -1.38
CA LEU A 54 -13.42 -16.23 -2.50
C LEU A 54 -14.45 -15.43 -3.30
N SER A 55 -15.60 -16.01 -3.62
CA SER A 55 -16.69 -15.28 -4.29
C SER A 55 -17.14 -14.07 -3.49
N GLN A 56 -17.33 -14.20 -2.17
CA GLN A 56 -17.69 -13.06 -1.32
C GLN A 56 -16.63 -11.95 -1.32
N LEU A 57 -15.35 -12.33 -1.31
CA LEU A 57 -14.24 -11.38 -1.36
C LEU A 57 -14.14 -10.69 -2.73
N GLU A 58 -14.43 -11.40 -3.81
CA GLU A 58 -14.46 -10.87 -5.17
C GLU A 58 -15.66 -9.94 -5.38
N GLU A 59 -16.86 -10.33 -4.93
CA GLU A 59 -18.06 -9.48 -4.96
C GLU A 59 -17.90 -8.23 -4.11
N ALA A 60 -17.21 -8.32 -2.98
CA ALA A 60 -16.85 -7.17 -2.15
C ALA A 60 -15.74 -6.30 -2.78
N GLY A 61 -15.13 -6.74 -3.88
CA GLY A 61 -14.03 -6.06 -4.57
C GLY A 61 -12.74 -6.01 -3.76
N LEU A 62 -12.55 -6.96 -2.84
CA LEU A 62 -11.37 -7.07 -1.96
C LEU A 62 -10.26 -7.91 -2.61
N ILE A 63 -10.61 -8.76 -3.57
CA ILE A 63 -9.66 -9.55 -4.37
C ILE A 63 -9.98 -9.48 -5.85
N GLU A 64 -8.98 -9.74 -6.67
CA GLU A 64 -9.12 -9.87 -8.12
C GLU A 64 -8.50 -11.17 -8.60
N ALA A 65 -9.19 -11.87 -9.51
CA ALA A 65 -8.73 -13.09 -10.14
C ALA A 65 -7.82 -12.76 -11.33
N VAL A 66 -6.53 -13.04 -11.19
CA VAL A 66 -5.55 -12.84 -12.26
C VAL A 66 -5.29 -14.19 -12.94
N ALA A 67 -5.64 -14.29 -14.22
CA ALA A 67 -5.25 -15.42 -15.03
C ALA A 67 -3.73 -15.37 -15.23
N ASN A 68 -3.00 -16.29 -14.59
CA ASN A 68 -1.54 -16.32 -14.62
C ASN A 68 -1.04 -16.64 -16.03
N ALA A 69 -0.80 -15.60 -16.82
CA ALA A 69 0.30 -15.57 -17.78
C ALA A 69 1.54 -15.05 -17.03
N ALA A 70 2.67 -15.75 -17.20
CA ALA A 70 3.96 -15.59 -16.52
C ALA A 70 4.40 -14.12 -16.23
N PRO A 71 5.32 -13.94 -15.24
CA PRO A 71 5.30 -12.82 -14.31
C PRO A 71 5.69 -11.51 -14.99
N VAL A 72 4.72 -10.61 -15.08
CA VAL A 72 5.01 -9.19 -15.21
C VAL A 72 4.58 -8.57 -13.90
N ALA A 73 5.56 -8.07 -13.15
CA ALA A 73 5.32 -7.22 -12.00
C ALA A 73 4.54 -6.00 -12.48
N VAL A 74 3.22 -6.03 -12.32
CA VAL A 74 2.34 -4.89 -12.51
C VAL A 74 1.57 -4.68 -11.22
N VAL A 75 2.04 -3.68 -10.48
CA VAL A 75 1.30 -3.00 -9.42
C VAL A 75 -0.01 -2.46 -10.03
N PRO A 76 -1.20 -2.83 -9.55
CA PRO A 76 -2.42 -2.35 -10.16
C PRO A 76 -2.72 -0.94 -9.66
N ALA A 77 -2.76 -0.03 -10.62
CA ALA A 77 -3.46 1.23 -10.53
C ALA A 77 -4.95 0.96 -10.28
N ALA A 78 -5.51 1.54 -9.23
CA ALA A 78 -6.96 1.64 -9.05
C ALA A 78 -7.37 3.10 -9.19
N ALA A 79 -8.07 3.40 -10.28
CA ALA A 79 -8.78 4.64 -10.50
C ALA A 79 -10.29 4.43 -10.32
N ALA A 80 -10.92 5.42 -9.66
CA ALA A 80 -12.33 5.88 -9.80
C ALA A 80 -13.45 4.97 -9.25
N ALA A 81 -14.51 5.42 -8.55
CA ALA A 81 -15.05 6.75 -8.13
C ALA A 81 -16.37 6.46 -7.28
N PRO A 82 -17.25 7.42 -6.87
CA PRO A 82 -17.28 8.88 -7.08
C PRO A 82 -17.66 9.78 -5.86
N ALA A 83 -17.42 11.09 -6.08
CA ALA A 83 -17.97 12.30 -5.44
C ALA A 83 -17.60 12.54 -3.96
N GLN A 84 -17.04 13.69 -3.57
CA GLN A 84 -17.65 15.02 -3.71
C GLN A 84 -16.62 16.17 -3.88
N VAL A 85 -16.83 16.96 -4.96
CA VAL A 85 -16.63 18.42 -5.17
C VAL A 85 -15.29 19.09 -4.79
N ALA A 86 -14.45 19.42 -5.79
CA ALA A 86 -14.27 20.74 -6.44
C ALA A 86 -13.19 21.59 -5.71
N VAL A 87 -12.11 22.07 -6.33
CA VAL A 87 -11.97 22.93 -7.53
C VAL A 87 -10.53 22.79 -8.09
N GLU A 88 -10.35 22.47 -9.37
CA GLU A 88 -10.02 23.36 -10.50
C GLU A 88 -8.52 23.58 -10.78
N ASP A 89 -8.16 23.12 -11.99
CA ASP A 89 -7.18 23.63 -12.95
C ASP A 89 -5.66 23.46 -12.72
N GLY A 90 -5.00 22.92 -13.76
CA GLY A 90 -3.55 22.82 -13.87
C GLY A 90 -3.05 21.51 -14.46
N GLN A 91 -3.25 21.27 -15.76
CA GLN A 91 -2.58 20.16 -16.43
C GLN A 91 -1.05 20.37 -16.51
N ALA A 92 -0.32 19.34 -16.05
CA ALA A 92 1.04 18.90 -16.45
C ALA A 92 2.24 19.68 -15.84
N PRO A 93 3.42 19.03 -15.63
CA PRO A 93 3.93 17.84 -16.32
C PRO A 93 4.28 16.67 -15.39
N LYS A 94 4.32 15.46 -15.95
CA LYS A 94 4.96 14.21 -15.45
C LYS A 94 5.90 14.38 -14.25
N THR A 95 5.34 14.64 -13.08
CA THR A 95 6.07 14.79 -11.83
C THR A 95 6.61 13.40 -11.52
N GLY A 96 7.93 13.27 -11.29
CA GLY A 96 8.45 12.12 -10.57
C GLY A 96 7.50 11.85 -9.41
N ASP A 97 7.06 10.59 -9.30
CA ASP A 97 5.81 10.19 -8.67
C ASP A 97 5.75 10.74 -7.22
N LEU A 98 5.25 11.97 -7.06
CA LEU A 98 5.34 12.73 -5.79
C LEU A 98 4.54 12.01 -4.71
N GLN A 99 3.52 11.29 -5.15
CA GLN A 99 2.78 10.34 -4.34
C GLN A 99 3.67 9.16 -3.90
N LEU A 100 4.42 8.54 -4.81
CA LEU A 100 5.44 7.54 -4.47
C LEU A 100 6.49 8.09 -3.49
N ALA A 101 6.91 9.35 -3.59
CA ALA A 101 7.84 9.96 -2.65
C ALA A 101 7.23 10.08 -1.24
N ARG A 102 5.96 10.53 -1.15
CA ARG A 102 5.21 10.58 0.11
C ARG A 102 5.05 9.19 0.73
N ASP A 103 4.60 8.23 -0.06
CA ASP A 103 4.39 6.86 0.37
C ASP A 103 5.69 6.22 0.84
N PHE A 104 6.80 6.48 0.13
CA PHE A 104 8.13 6.03 0.52
C PHE A 104 8.55 6.62 1.87
N MET A 105 8.44 7.94 2.05
CA MET A 105 8.80 8.58 3.32
C MET A 105 7.97 8.03 4.48
N MET A 106 6.66 7.89 4.31
CA MET A 106 5.74 7.36 5.33
C MET A 106 6.01 5.89 5.65
N ASN A 107 6.24 5.04 4.64
CA ASN A 107 6.54 3.63 4.84
C ASN A 107 7.89 3.44 5.55
N THR A 108 8.86 4.30 5.23
CA THR A 108 10.17 4.29 5.87
C THR A 108 10.05 4.63 7.36
N LEU A 109 9.31 5.69 7.70
CA LEU A 109 9.03 6.04 9.10
C LEU A 109 8.33 4.90 9.86
N ARG A 110 7.32 4.29 9.25
CA ARG A 110 6.61 3.13 9.82
C ARG A 110 7.53 1.92 10.03
N THR A 111 8.48 1.69 9.13
CA THR A 111 9.41 0.57 9.20
C THR A 111 10.41 0.72 10.35
N PHE A 112 10.93 1.93 10.58
CA PHE A 112 11.96 2.16 11.60
C PHE A 112 11.40 2.42 13.00
N HIS A 113 10.27 3.12 13.09
CA HIS A 113 9.71 3.54 14.39
C HIS A 113 8.37 2.88 14.73
N GLY A 114 7.76 2.16 13.78
CA GLY A 114 6.45 1.56 13.94
C GLY A 114 5.29 2.47 13.50
N PRO A 115 4.06 1.92 13.44
CA PRO A 115 2.90 2.58 12.82
C PRO A 115 2.34 3.79 13.57
N TYR A 116 2.69 3.98 14.83
CA TYR A 116 2.16 5.05 15.68
C TYR A 116 3.22 6.07 16.10
N ALA A 117 4.46 5.92 15.63
CA ALA A 117 5.53 6.84 15.93
C ALA A 117 5.58 7.97 14.90
N LYS A 118 5.94 9.19 15.34
CA LYS A 118 6.12 10.37 14.48
C LYS A 118 4.87 10.71 13.62
N LEU A 119 3.66 10.46 14.14
CA LEU A 119 2.37 10.75 13.46
C LEU A 119 2.24 12.20 12.98
N GLY A 120 2.81 13.16 13.71
CA GLY A 120 2.84 14.57 13.30
C GLY A 120 3.64 14.80 12.01
N LEU A 121 4.81 14.16 11.89
CA LEU A 121 5.62 14.21 10.68
C LEU A 121 4.92 13.49 9.52
N MET A 122 4.32 12.31 9.77
CA MET A 122 3.55 11.58 8.76
C MET A 122 2.38 12.41 8.20
N LYS A 123 1.64 13.13 9.07
CA LYS A 123 0.54 14.01 8.64
C LYS A 123 1.04 15.16 7.77
N ARG A 124 2.17 15.78 8.13
CA ARG A 124 2.79 16.87 7.34
C ARG A 124 3.28 16.38 5.97
N ILE A 125 3.88 15.19 5.91
CA ILE A 125 4.30 14.55 4.65
C ILE A 125 3.09 14.28 3.75
N GLN A 126 1.99 13.78 4.33
CA GLN A 126 0.76 13.52 3.57
C GLN A 126 0.13 14.80 3.01
N SER A 127 0.13 15.89 3.78
CA SER A 127 -0.40 17.20 3.36
C SER A 127 0.50 17.96 2.38
N ALA A 128 1.77 17.57 2.20
CA ALA A 128 2.64 18.17 1.21
C ALA A 128 2.11 17.89 -0.19
N SER A 129 1.80 18.95 -0.93
CA SER A 129 1.23 18.88 -2.29
C SER A 129 2.26 19.13 -3.39
N ASP A 130 3.46 19.58 -3.00
CA ASP A 130 4.52 20.01 -3.91
C ASP A 130 5.87 19.42 -3.49
N ARG A 131 6.78 19.32 -4.47
CA ARG A 131 8.18 18.89 -4.26
C ARG A 131 8.88 19.72 -3.19
N ASP A 132 8.71 21.04 -3.22
CA ASP A 132 9.34 21.96 -2.27
C ASP A 132 8.87 21.70 -0.84
N GLY A 133 7.56 21.51 -0.66
CA GLY A 133 6.97 21.14 0.63
C GLY A 133 7.46 19.79 1.16
N LEU A 134 7.72 18.83 0.27
CA LEU A 134 8.29 17.54 0.65
C LEU A 134 9.78 17.65 1.03
N MET A 135 10.55 18.44 0.27
CA MET A 135 11.95 18.72 0.54
C MET A 135 12.14 19.49 1.85
N ALA A 136 11.20 20.37 2.22
CA ALA A 136 11.20 21.03 3.53
C ALA A 136 11.06 20.04 4.70
N LEU A 137 10.53 18.84 4.47
CA LEU A 137 10.37 17.78 5.47
C LEU A 137 11.50 16.74 5.42
N TYR A 138 12.37 16.79 4.42
CA TYR A 138 13.44 15.81 4.19
C TYR A 138 14.43 15.75 5.36
N GLU A 139 14.89 16.90 5.86
CA GLU A 139 15.85 16.94 6.97
C GLU A 139 15.27 16.33 8.25
N GLU A 140 14.01 16.64 8.56
CA GLU A 140 13.28 16.09 9.72
C GLU A 140 13.05 14.58 9.57
N TRP A 141 12.74 14.12 8.36
CA TRP A 141 12.60 12.71 8.02
C TRP A 141 13.92 11.94 8.17
N LEU A 142 15.00 12.47 7.62
CA LEU A 142 16.33 11.87 7.68
C LEU A 142 16.84 11.82 9.12
N ALA A 143 16.70 12.92 9.85
CA ALA A 143 17.01 12.98 11.28
C ALA A 143 16.27 11.87 12.02
N SER A 144 14.98 11.67 11.73
CA SER A 144 14.23 10.61 12.39
C SER A 144 14.71 9.21 12.05
N ILE A 145 15.06 8.92 10.79
CA ILE A 145 15.59 7.59 10.41
C ILE A 145 16.92 7.31 11.11
N THR A 146 17.78 8.31 11.21
CA THR A 146 19.12 8.18 11.81
C THR A 146 19.12 8.05 13.35
N GLU A 147 17.97 8.28 14.01
CA GLU A 147 17.75 7.95 15.43
C GLU A 147 17.94 6.44 15.66
N THR A 148 17.61 5.61 14.68
CA THR A 148 17.78 4.16 14.77
C THR A 148 19.15 3.71 14.24
N ARG A 149 19.76 2.70 14.88
CA ARG A 149 21.04 2.12 14.42
C ARG A 149 20.95 1.55 13.00
N ILE A 150 19.81 0.95 12.64
CA ILE A 150 19.57 0.35 11.32
C ILE A 150 19.33 1.45 10.29
N GLY A 151 18.53 2.47 10.62
CA GLY A 151 18.26 3.58 9.74
C GLY A 151 19.51 4.38 9.39
N ARG A 152 20.43 4.59 10.35
CA ARG A 152 21.72 5.25 10.08
C ARG A 152 22.54 4.55 9.00
N LYS A 153 22.57 3.21 8.97
CA LYS A 153 23.31 2.44 7.95
C LYS A 153 22.65 2.49 6.57
N ARG A 154 21.33 2.71 6.51
CA ARG A 154 20.55 2.75 5.27
C ARG A 154 20.22 4.17 4.82
N ALA A 155 20.59 5.19 5.59
CA ALA A 155 20.24 6.58 5.33
C ALA A 155 20.66 7.02 3.92
N GLU A 156 21.89 6.71 3.50
CA GLU A 156 22.40 7.04 2.17
C GLU A 156 21.61 6.34 1.04
N GLU A 157 21.28 5.06 1.20
CA GLU A 157 20.44 4.31 0.25
C GLU A 157 19.04 4.92 0.16
N LEU A 158 18.42 5.20 1.31
CA LEU A 158 17.06 5.73 1.39
C LEU A 158 16.97 7.14 0.79
N THR A 159 17.97 7.98 1.04
CA THR A 159 18.11 9.28 0.39
C THR A 159 18.22 9.12 -1.13
N GLY A 160 19.10 8.24 -1.62
CA GLY A 160 19.25 8.02 -3.06
C GLY A 160 17.95 7.57 -3.73
N ARG A 161 17.19 6.68 -3.07
CA ARG A 161 15.89 6.19 -3.55
C ARG A 161 14.82 7.28 -3.53
N LEU A 162 14.80 8.13 -2.49
CA LEU A 162 13.88 9.25 -2.42
C LEU A 162 14.16 10.30 -3.52
N MET A 163 15.44 10.62 -3.75
CA MET A 163 15.85 11.56 -4.81
C MET A 163 15.61 11.01 -6.22
N ALA A 164 15.61 9.69 -6.41
CA ALA A 164 15.25 9.07 -7.68
C ALA A 164 13.75 9.20 -8.02
N VAL A 165 12.93 9.45 -7.00
CA VAL A 165 11.46 9.55 -7.13
C VAL A 165 10.98 11.00 -7.18
N ILE A 166 11.70 11.95 -6.59
CA ILE A 166 11.38 13.40 -6.52
C ILE A 166 11.92 14.22 -7.70
#